data_AF-A0A640SW72-F1
#
_entry.id   AF-A0A640SW72-F1
#
_cell.length_a   1.000
_cell.length_b   1.000
_cell.length_c   1.000
_cell.angle_alpha   90.00
_cell.angle_beta   90.00
_cell.angle_gamma   90.00
#
_symmetry.space_group_name_H-M   'P 1'
#
loop_
_entity.id
_entity.type
_entity.pdbx_description
1 polymer ?
#
loop_
_entity_poly.entity_id
_entity_poly.type
_entity_poly.pdbx_seq_one_letter_code
_entity_poly.pdbx_strand_id
1 'polypeptide(L)'
;MWQSRTAAENMRCAGRPRSLPPYGGPDCGDDVQAAFIATDLRDYWRPTLEDPELWLQDIWVDLGLLTLARATVTLRDGTLISKGEALAVLGELGAPDEVIADIRNRRYGPAAPPPPPGPAGPSDALTRRADLTRAFLGPALDRTLATYGHNSPAPRG
;
A
#
# COMPACT_ATOMS: atom_id res chain seq x y z
N MET A 1 -16.37 -1.04 9.91
CA MET A 1 -16.44 0.43 9.72
C MET A 1 -15.02 0.95 9.51
N TRP A 2 -14.42 0.70 8.33
CA TRP A 2 -13.10 1.22 7.93
C TRP A 2 -13.24 1.96 6.59
N GLN A 3 -14.28 2.79 6.53
CA GLN A 3 -14.60 3.71 5.42
C GLN A 3 -15.34 4.90 6.03
N SER A 4 -14.72 5.69 6.90
CA SER A 4 -15.43 6.84 7.48
C SER A 4 -14.49 7.93 8.02
N ARG A 5 -13.63 8.49 7.15
CA ARG A 5 -13.50 9.96 6.94
C ARG A 5 -12.19 10.40 6.29
N THR A 6 -11.04 9.78 6.57
CA THR A 6 -9.76 10.33 6.09
C THR A 6 -9.39 9.91 4.66
N ALA A 7 -9.66 8.67 4.25
CA ALA A 7 -9.28 8.20 2.92
C ALA A 7 -10.18 8.73 1.78
N ALA A 8 -11.49 8.88 2.01
CA ALA A 8 -12.44 9.30 0.97
C ALA A 8 -12.47 10.83 0.75
N GLU A 9 -12.17 11.63 1.79
CA GLU A 9 -12.11 13.09 1.66
C GLU A 9 -10.74 13.60 1.18
N ASN A 10 -9.67 12.82 1.38
CA ASN A 10 -8.31 13.20 0.99
C ASN A 10 -7.84 12.53 -0.31
N MET A 11 -8.54 11.50 -0.80
CA MET A 11 -8.31 10.86 -2.09
C MET A 11 -9.20 11.47 -3.20
N ARG A 12 -9.27 12.80 -3.30
CA ARG A 12 -10.00 13.48 -4.40
C ARG A 12 -9.23 13.53 -5.71
N CYS A 13 -7.94 13.14 -5.72
CA CYS A 13 -7.07 13.25 -6.90
C CYS A 13 -6.75 11.90 -7.57
N ALA A 14 -6.81 10.78 -6.85
CA ALA A 14 -6.43 9.48 -7.41
C ALA A 14 -7.46 8.99 -8.46
N GLY A 15 -7.07 9.00 -9.73
CA GLY A 15 -7.86 8.45 -10.83
C GLY A 15 -8.56 9.48 -11.72
N ARG A 16 -8.27 10.79 -11.61
CA ARG A 16 -8.76 11.77 -12.59
C ARG A 16 -7.95 11.70 -13.89
N PRO A 17 -8.60 11.58 -15.07
CA PRO A 17 -7.91 11.70 -16.34
C PRO A 17 -7.34 13.13 -16.49
N ARG A 18 -6.14 13.23 -17.06
CA ARG A 18 -5.32 14.45 -17.22
C ARG A 18 -5.97 15.56 -18.06
N SER A 19 -7.23 15.42 -18.51
CA SER A 19 -7.83 16.21 -19.58
C SER A 19 -9.27 16.73 -19.32
N LEU A 20 -9.74 16.87 -18.08
CA LEU A 20 -11.06 17.47 -17.81
C LEU A 20 -10.94 18.92 -17.28
N PRO A 21 -11.72 19.88 -17.83
CA PRO A 21 -11.74 21.26 -17.34
C PRO A 21 -12.37 21.36 -15.93
N PRO A 22 -12.02 22.41 -15.16
CA PRO A 22 -12.13 22.39 -13.71
C PRO A 22 -13.56 22.69 -13.25
N TYR A 23 -14.24 21.69 -12.68
CA TYR A 23 -15.10 22.00 -11.54
C TYR A 23 -14.15 22.34 -10.39
N GLY A 24 -14.14 23.61 -9.99
CA GLY A 24 -13.16 24.26 -9.10
C GLY A 24 -12.90 23.55 -7.76
N GLY A 25 -12.11 22.48 -7.81
CA GLY A 25 -11.36 21.96 -6.67
C GLY A 25 -9.91 22.45 -6.74
N PRO A 26 -9.17 22.41 -5.63
CA PRO A 26 -7.75 22.77 -5.63
C PRO A 26 -6.99 21.96 -6.68
N ASP A 27 -6.01 22.59 -7.33
CA ASP A 27 -5.16 21.95 -8.32
C ASP A 27 -4.48 20.73 -7.70
N CYS A 28 -4.90 19.54 -8.16
CA CYS A 28 -4.24 18.28 -7.86
C CYS A 28 -2.97 18.19 -8.71
N GLY A 29 -1.98 19.04 -8.43
CA GLY A 29 -0.66 18.90 -9.03
C GLY A 29 0.02 17.61 -8.55
N ASP A 30 0.89 17.05 -9.40
CA ASP A 30 1.68 15.85 -9.08
C ASP A 30 2.45 16.02 -7.74
N ASP A 31 2.87 17.24 -7.43
CA ASP A 31 3.59 17.62 -6.20
C ASP A 31 2.73 17.45 -4.93
N VAL A 32 1.45 17.84 -5.00
CA VAL A 32 0.50 17.70 -3.89
C VAL A 32 0.21 16.22 -3.65
N GLN A 33 0.07 15.44 -4.72
CA GLN A 33 -0.14 14.00 -4.63
C GLN A 33 1.08 13.28 -4.04
N ALA A 34 2.30 13.66 -4.44
CA ALA A 34 3.54 13.11 -3.91
C ALA A 34 3.72 13.45 -2.42
N ALA A 35 3.49 14.70 -2.04
CA ALA A 35 3.57 15.14 -0.63
C ALA A 35 2.54 14.42 0.26
N PHE A 36 1.33 14.20 -0.26
CA PHE A 36 0.31 13.42 0.44
C PHE A 36 0.75 11.98 0.65
N ILE A 37 1.23 11.30 -0.40
CA ILE A 37 1.68 9.90 -0.31
C ILE A 37 2.82 9.78 0.70
N ALA A 38 3.82 10.66 0.64
CA ALA A 38 4.95 10.63 1.57
C ALA A 38 4.50 10.82 3.03
N THR A 39 3.51 11.68 3.26
CA THR A 39 2.92 11.89 4.59
C THR A 39 2.15 10.65 5.06
N ASP A 40 1.31 10.05 4.22
CA ASP A 40 0.57 8.83 4.56
C ASP A 40 1.50 7.65 4.88
N LEU A 41 2.56 7.45 4.09
CA LEU A 41 3.55 6.40 4.36
C LEU A 41 4.25 6.60 5.70
N ARG A 42 4.62 7.84 6.02
CA ARG A 42 5.39 8.18 7.23
C ARG A 42 4.54 8.17 8.50
N ASP A 43 3.36 8.78 8.43
CA ASP A 43 2.59 9.12 9.63
C ASP A 43 1.48 8.10 9.90
N TYR A 44 1.08 7.32 8.89
CA TYR A 44 0.05 6.30 9.03
C TYR A 44 0.61 4.88 8.89
N TRP A 45 1.20 4.54 7.75
CA TRP A 45 1.61 3.15 7.47
C TRP A 45 2.78 2.70 8.33
N ARG A 46 3.80 3.54 8.46
CA ARG A 46 5.01 3.18 9.22
C ARG A 46 4.73 2.95 10.72
N PRO A 47 3.91 3.75 11.42
CA PRO A 47 3.51 3.46 12.80
C PRO A 47 2.58 2.26 12.94
N THR A 48 1.72 2.00 11.95
CA THR A 48 0.81 0.83 11.96
C THR A 48 1.57 -0.51 11.98
N LEU A 49 2.85 -0.54 11.59
CA LEU A 49 3.68 -1.74 11.73
C LEU A 49 3.89 -2.18 13.18
N GLU A 50 3.71 -1.28 14.16
CA GLU A 50 3.93 -1.57 15.58
C GLU A 50 2.75 -2.31 16.24
N ASP A 51 1.61 -2.44 15.54
CA ASP A 51 0.44 -3.18 16.01
C ASP A 51 0.38 -4.59 15.36
N PRO A 52 0.92 -5.63 16.00
CA PRO A 52 1.03 -6.97 15.41
C PRO A 52 -0.32 -7.62 15.11
N GLU A 53 -1.40 -7.26 15.81
CA GLU A 53 -2.70 -7.93 15.68
C GLU A 53 -3.39 -7.58 14.35
N LEU A 54 -3.13 -6.39 13.80
CA LEU A 54 -3.62 -6.00 12.49
C LEU A 54 -3.08 -6.92 11.40
N TRP A 55 -1.80 -7.26 11.46
CA TRP A 55 -1.09 -8.02 10.42
C TRP A 55 -1.45 -9.51 10.38
N LEU A 56 -2.19 -10.00 11.38
CA LEU A 56 -2.78 -11.34 11.33
C LEU A 56 -3.95 -11.42 10.33
N GLN A 57 -4.57 -10.28 9.99
CA GLN A 57 -5.73 -10.23 9.10
C GLN A 57 -5.28 -10.03 7.64
N ASP A 58 -5.83 -10.83 6.73
CA ASP A 58 -5.51 -10.79 5.29
C ASP A 58 -5.58 -9.38 4.69
N ILE A 59 -6.56 -8.59 5.12
CA ILE A 59 -6.79 -7.24 4.60
C ILE A 59 -5.61 -6.31 4.86
N TRP A 60 -4.95 -6.39 6.02
CA TRP A 60 -3.82 -5.52 6.35
C TRP A 60 -2.56 -5.92 5.58
N VAL A 61 -2.33 -7.22 5.41
CA VAL A 61 -1.23 -7.74 4.59
C VAL A 61 -1.38 -7.26 3.14
N ASP A 62 -2.57 -7.46 2.55
CA ASP A 62 -2.86 -7.05 1.18
C ASP A 62 -2.74 -5.53 1.02
N LEU A 63 -3.35 -4.75 1.90
CA LEU A 63 -3.37 -3.30 1.79
C LEU A 63 -1.97 -2.70 1.99
N GLY A 64 -1.20 -3.15 2.98
CA GLY A 64 0.13 -2.62 3.25
C GLY A 64 1.07 -2.83 2.06
N LEU A 65 1.12 -4.04 1.53
CA LEU A 65 1.99 -4.39 0.40
C LEU A 65 1.58 -3.68 -0.89
N LEU A 66 0.29 -3.68 -1.23
CA LEU A 66 -0.18 -3.00 -2.44
C LEU A 66 -0.03 -1.47 -2.34
N THR A 67 -0.20 -0.90 -1.15
CA THR A 67 0.01 0.53 -0.93
C THR A 67 1.47 0.91 -1.13
N LEU A 68 2.41 0.17 -0.53
CA LEU A 68 3.85 0.41 -0.72
C LEU A 68 4.23 0.39 -2.20
N ALA A 69 3.82 -0.64 -2.95
CA ALA A 69 4.19 -0.78 -4.35
C ALA A 69 3.64 0.35 -5.22
N ARG A 70 2.36 0.70 -5.04
CA ARG A 70 1.72 1.78 -5.79
C ARG A 70 2.34 3.13 -5.43
N ALA A 71 2.53 3.40 -4.14
CA ALA A 71 3.16 4.62 -3.66
C ALA A 71 4.58 4.77 -4.23
N THR A 72 5.37 3.70 -4.26
CA THR A 72 6.73 3.72 -4.79
C THR A 72 6.76 4.11 -6.26
N VAL A 73 5.88 3.54 -7.10
CA VAL A 73 5.82 3.91 -8.52
C VAL A 73 5.31 5.33 -8.71
N THR A 74 4.25 5.71 -8.00
CA THR A 74 3.69 7.07 -8.09
C THR A 74 4.70 8.13 -7.64
N LEU A 75 5.48 7.87 -6.59
CA LEU A 75 6.52 8.80 -6.15
C LEU A 75 7.73 8.85 -7.11
N ARG A 76 8.02 7.75 -7.81
CA ARG A 76 9.12 7.67 -8.76
C ARG A 76 8.84 8.44 -10.06
N ASP A 77 7.65 8.26 -10.63
CA ASP A 77 7.35 8.71 -11.99
C ASP A 77 5.93 9.27 -12.18
N GLY A 78 5.14 9.40 -11.11
CA GLY A 78 3.77 9.92 -11.17
C GLY A 78 2.73 8.91 -11.67
N THR A 79 3.13 7.69 -12.04
CA THR A 79 2.19 6.69 -12.58
C THR A 79 1.39 6.01 -11.49
N LEU A 80 0.08 5.86 -11.70
CA LEU A 80 -0.79 5.04 -10.86
C LEU A 80 -1.01 3.67 -11.50
N ILE A 81 -0.40 2.64 -10.93
CA ILE A 81 -0.52 1.26 -11.42
C ILE A 81 -1.73 0.53 -10.82
N SER A 82 -2.17 -0.52 -11.51
CA SER A 82 -3.21 -1.44 -11.05
C SER A 82 -2.73 -2.33 -9.90
N LYS A 83 -3.67 -3.02 -9.25
CA LYS A 83 -3.35 -3.96 -8.16
C LYS A 83 -2.57 -5.19 -8.66
N GLY A 84 -2.77 -5.61 -9.91
CA GLY A 84 -2.04 -6.74 -10.50
C GLY A 84 -0.58 -6.37 -10.80
N GLU A 85 -0.36 -5.21 -11.41
CA GLU A 85 0.98 -4.66 -11.65
C GLU A 85 1.75 -4.42 -10.36
N ALA A 86 1.06 -3.96 -9.29
CA ALA A 86 1.66 -3.79 -7.98
C ALA A 86 2.27 -5.10 -7.42
N LEU A 87 1.70 -6.27 -7.73
CA LEU A 87 2.27 -7.55 -7.30
C LEU A 87 3.57 -7.90 -8.02
N ALA A 88 3.77 -7.43 -9.25
CA ALA A 88 5.05 -7.59 -9.95
C ALA A 88 6.11 -6.67 -9.34
N VAL A 89 5.74 -5.40 -9.11
CA VAL A 89 6.60 -4.41 -8.45
C VAL A 89 7.05 -4.88 -7.06
N LEU A 90 6.19 -5.55 -6.29
CA LEU A 90 6.57 -6.13 -5.00
C LEU A 90 7.72 -7.13 -5.09
N GLY A 91 7.76 -7.95 -6.15
CA GLY A 91 8.87 -8.87 -6.39
C GLY A 91 10.18 -8.11 -6.67
N GLU A 92 10.11 -7.04 -7.46
CA GLU A 92 11.27 -6.18 -7.75
C GLU A 92 11.78 -5.44 -6.50
N LEU A 93 10.88 -5.09 -5.58
CA LEU A 93 11.21 -4.48 -4.29
C LEU A 93 11.79 -5.47 -3.27
N GLY A 94 11.80 -6.78 -3.59
CA GLY A 94 12.30 -7.84 -2.73
C GLY A 94 11.31 -8.31 -1.67
N ALA A 95 10.01 -8.19 -1.91
CA ALA A 95 9.02 -8.75 -1.00
C ALA A 95 9.11 -10.28 -0.98
N PRO A 96 8.84 -10.94 0.17
CA PRO A 96 8.92 -12.39 0.27
C PRO A 96 7.98 -13.10 -0.72
N ASP A 97 8.54 -13.97 -1.56
CA ASP A 97 7.79 -14.71 -2.59
C ASP A 97 6.61 -15.49 -2.00
N GLU A 98 6.78 -16.07 -0.80
CA GLU A 98 5.71 -16.80 -0.11
C GLU A 98 4.49 -15.92 0.18
N VAL A 99 4.70 -14.65 0.54
CA VAL A 99 3.62 -13.69 0.81
C VAL A 99 2.97 -13.21 -0.49
N ILE A 100 3.75 -12.96 -1.54
CA ILE A 100 3.20 -12.60 -2.87
C ILE A 100 2.32 -13.74 -3.42
N ALA A 101 2.81 -14.98 -3.33
CA ALA A 101 2.09 -16.16 -3.79
C ALA A 101 0.79 -16.35 -3.01
N ASP A 102 0.82 -16.17 -1.68
CA ASP A 102 -0.34 -16.24 -0.81
C ASP A 102 -1.42 -15.18 -1.17
N ILE A 103 -1.03 -13.93 -1.44
CA ILE A 103 -1.95 -12.88 -1.95
C ILE A 103 -2.54 -13.27 -3.30
N ARG A 104 -1.71 -13.76 -4.23
CA ARG A 104 -2.16 -14.20 -5.56
C ARG A 104 -3.19 -15.32 -5.44
N ASN A 105 -2.93 -16.30 -4.59
CA ASN A 105 -3.82 -17.43 -4.36
C ASN A 105 -5.16 -16.96 -3.78
N ARG A 106 -5.17 -16.07 -2.79
CA ARG A 106 -6.42 -15.54 -2.23
C ARG A 106 -7.23 -14.70 -3.22
N ARG A 107 -6.56 -13.90 -4.06
CA ARG A 107 -7.24 -12.93 -4.93
C ARG A 107 -7.61 -13.48 -6.31
N TYR A 108 -6.80 -14.38 -6.85
CA TYR A 108 -6.92 -14.89 -8.22
C TYR A 108 -6.94 -16.41 -8.29
N GLY A 109 -6.59 -17.10 -7.20
CA GLY A 109 -6.67 -18.55 -7.13
C GLY A 109 -8.11 -19.04 -6.97
N PRO A 110 -8.33 -20.35 -7.15
CA PRO A 110 -9.61 -20.96 -6.84
C PRO A 110 -9.96 -20.72 -5.37
N ALA A 111 -11.25 -20.48 -5.09
CA ALA A 111 -11.72 -20.27 -3.73
C ALA A 111 -11.29 -21.45 -2.85
N ALA A 112 -10.49 -21.18 -1.83
CA ALA A 112 -10.05 -22.20 -0.90
C ALA A 112 -11.26 -22.72 -0.10
N PRO A 113 -11.36 -24.03 0.16
CA PRO A 113 -12.35 -24.55 1.07
C PRO A 113 -12.17 -23.92 2.47
N PRO A 114 -13.25 -23.75 3.24
CA PRO A 114 -13.15 -23.21 4.59
C PRO A 114 -12.20 -24.06 5.43
N PRO A 115 -11.38 -23.44 6.29
CA PRO A 115 -10.48 -24.18 7.15
C PRO A 115 -11.28 -25.12 8.07
N PRO A 116 -10.74 -26.30 8.40
CA PRO A 116 -11.36 -27.17 9.40
C PRO A 116 -11.44 -26.45 10.75
N PRO A 117 -12.42 -26.81 11.61
CA PRO A 117 -12.49 -26.25 12.95
C PRO A 117 -11.19 -26.54 13.70
N GLY A 118 -10.49 -25.46 14.08
CA GLY A 118 -9.20 -25.49 14.77
C GLY A 118 -9.24 -24.66 16.05
N PRO A 119 -8.13 -24.62 16.83
CA PRO A 119 -8.06 -23.83 18.05
C PRO A 119 -8.34 -22.34 17.76
N ALA A 120 -8.87 -21.64 18.76
CA ALA A 120 -9.31 -20.24 18.65
C ALA A 120 -8.17 -19.20 18.46
N GLY A 121 -6.93 -19.66 18.26
CA GLY A 121 -5.76 -18.81 18.08
C GLY A 121 -5.34 -18.67 16.60
N PRO A 122 -4.50 -17.69 16.27
CA PRO A 122 -3.91 -17.58 14.93
C PRO A 122 -3.10 -18.84 14.63
N SER A 123 -3.22 -19.38 13.41
CA SER A 123 -2.36 -20.48 12.99
C SER A 123 -0.92 -19.99 12.80
N ASP A 124 0.06 -20.88 12.96
CA ASP A 124 1.48 -20.59 12.73
C ASP A 124 1.74 -19.95 11.36
N ALA A 125 0.93 -20.32 10.36
CA ALA A 125 0.98 -19.74 9.02
C ALA A 125 0.58 -18.25 8.99
N LEU A 126 -0.45 -17.84 9.75
CA LEU A 126 -0.87 -16.44 9.84
C LEU A 126 0.21 -15.60 10.55
N THR A 127 0.75 -16.12 11.65
CA THR A 127 1.84 -15.46 12.41
C THR A 127 3.07 -15.28 11.53
N ARG A 128 3.53 -16.35 10.87
CA ARG A 128 4.68 -16.30 9.95
C ARG A 128 4.50 -15.27 8.85
N ARG A 129 3.32 -15.23 8.22
CA ARG A 129 3.00 -14.25 7.17
C ARG A 129 3.02 -12.83 7.70
N ALA A 130 2.43 -12.59 8.87
CA ALA A 130 2.42 -11.28 9.52
C ALA A 130 3.85 -10.79 9.77
N ASP A 131 4.70 -11.64 10.33
CA ASP A 131 6.08 -11.32 10.64
C ASP A 131 6.91 -11.01 9.38
N LEU A 132 6.80 -11.85 8.35
CA LEU A 132 7.47 -11.61 7.06
C LEU A 132 7.04 -10.30 6.42
N THR A 133 5.74 -10.02 6.45
CA THR A 133 5.18 -8.79 5.88
C THR A 133 5.72 -7.57 6.61
N ARG A 134 5.70 -7.56 7.95
CA ARG A 134 6.19 -6.44 8.76
C ARG A 134 7.70 -6.24 8.62
N ALA A 135 8.46 -7.35 8.66
CA ALA A 135 9.91 -7.34 8.49
C ALA A 135 10.34 -6.79 7.13
N PHE A 136 9.53 -7.02 6.08
CA PHE A 136 9.74 -6.43 4.77
C PHE A 136 9.29 -4.96 4.70
N LEU A 137 8.08 -4.65 5.16
CA LEU A 137 7.45 -3.34 4.99
C LEU A 137 8.21 -2.22 5.69
N GLY A 138 8.74 -2.45 6.90
CA GLY A 138 9.45 -1.40 7.65
C GLY A 138 10.62 -0.81 6.86
N PRO A 139 11.64 -1.62 6.54
CA PRO A 139 12.78 -1.16 5.73
C PRO A 139 12.37 -0.66 4.34
N ALA A 140 11.34 -1.24 3.72
CA ALA A 140 10.91 -0.81 2.40
C ALA A 140 10.23 0.57 2.41
N LEU A 141 9.36 0.85 3.39
CA LEU A 141 8.77 2.17 3.60
C LEU A 141 9.86 3.22 3.86
N ASP A 142 10.82 2.90 4.73
CA ASP A 142 11.93 3.79 5.07
C ASP A 142 12.79 4.11 3.83
N ARG A 143 13.09 3.11 2.99
CA ARG A 143 13.82 3.32 1.72
C ARG A 143 13.04 4.17 0.72
N THR A 144 11.73 3.91 0.55
CA THR A 144 10.88 4.69 -0.36
C THR A 144 10.81 6.15 0.09
N LEU A 145 10.65 6.40 1.38
CA LEU A 145 10.64 7.74 1.97
C LEU A 145 12.00 8.44 1.82
N ALA A 146 13.12 7.75 2.04
CA ALA A 146 14.45 8.33 1.87
C ALA A 146 14.75 8.67 0.39
N THR A 147 14.28 7.84 -0.54
CA THR A 147 14.56 8.02 -1.98
C THR A 147 13.69 9.10 -2.60
N TYR A 148 12.41 9.15 -2.24
CA TYR A 148 11.43 10.00 -2.94
C TYR A 148 10.69 11.00 -2.04
N GLY A 149 10.78 10.86 -0.70
CA GLY A 149 10.08 11.73 0.25
C GLY A 149 10.59 13.18 0.26
N HIS A 150 11.70 13.45 -0.43
CA HIS A 150 12.26 14.80 -0.63
C HIS A 150 11.91 15.41 -2.00
N ASN A 151 11.40 14.61 -2.95
CA ASN A 151 11.03 15.10 -4.28
C ASN A 151 9.62 15.70 -4.24
N SER A 152 9.49 16.87 -3.63
CA SER A 152 8.52 17.86 -4.09
C SER A 152 9.20 18.66 -5.21
N PRO A 153 8.73 18.61 -6.46
CA PRO A 153 9.18 19.54 -7.49
C PRO A 153 9.03 20.97 -6.98
N ALA A 154 10.08 21.76 -7.07
CA ALA A 154 10.00 23.18 -6.77
C ALA A 154 8.98 23.83 -7.73
N PRO A 155 8.16 24.80 -7.26
CA PRO A 155 7.24 25.50 -8.13
C PRO A 155 8.06 26.19 -9.24
N ARG A 156 7.78 25.82 -10.49
CA ARG A 156 8.31 26.56 -11.64
C ARG A 156 7.55 27.89 -11.68
N GLY A 157 8.27 28.97 -11.35
CA GLY A 157 7.81 30.34 -11.55
C GLY A 157 7.70 30.71 -13.03
#